data_AF-A0A1V5IRF2-F1
#
_entry.id   AF-A0A1V5IRF2-F1
#
_cell.length_a   1.000
_cell.length_b   1.000
_cell.length_c   1.000
_cell.angle_alpha   90.00
_cell.angle_beta   90.00
_cell.angle_gamma   90.00
#
_symmetry.space_group_name_H-M   'P 1'
#
loop_
_entity.id
_entity.type
_entity.pdbx_description
1 polymer ?
#
loop_
_entity_poly.entity_id
_entity_poly.type
_entity_poly.pdbx_seq_one_letter_code
_entity_poly.pdbx_strand_id
1 'polypeptide(L)' 'MGDDIPDLQVMSMCGLPCCPSDASPEIQSISKYISPYKGGRGCVRDVLEHVLKAQGKWIKDNHAFGW' A
#
# COMPACT_ATOMS: atom_id res chain seq x y z
N MET A 1 -3.29 -0.61 -4.49
CA MET A 1 -3.69 0.34 -3.44
C MET A 1 -4.66 1.31 -4.08
N GLY A 2 -5.84 1.50 -3.49
CA GLY A 2 -6.85 2.45 -3.97
C GLY A 2 -7.44 3.23 -2.80
N ASP A 3 -8.19 4.29 -3.11
CA ASP A 3 -8.74 5.21 -2.11
C ASP A 3 -10.23 5.52 -2.30
N ASP A 4 -10.80 5.31 -3.49
CA ASP A 4 -12.21 5.60 -3.75
C ASP A 4 -12.94 4.53 -4.60
N ILE A 5 -14.27 4.65 -4.73
CA ILE A 5 -15.17 3.70 -5.40
C ILE A 5 -14.66 3.22 -6.77
N PRO A 6 -14.08 4.05 -7.65
CA PRO A 6 -13.55 3.58 -8.94
C PRO A 6 -12.50 2.47 -8.80
N ASP A 7 -11.78 2.40 -7.68
CA ASP A 7 -10.75 1.39 -7.43
C ASP A 7 -11.33 0.03 -7.00
N LEU A 8 -12.58 0.00 -6.55
CA LEU A 8 -13.21 -1.15 -5.90
C LEU A 8 -13.14 -2.42 -6.76
N GLN A 9 -13.40 -2.29 -8.06
CA GLN A 9 -13.38 -3.42 -8.99
C GLN A 9 -11.97 -4.01 -9.12
N VAL A 10 -10.94 -3.16 -9.26
CA VAL A 10 -9.55 -3.61 -9.36
C VAL A 10 -9.06 -4.19 -8.04
N MET A 11 -9.40 -3.55 -6.92
CA MET A 11 -9.05 -4.03 -5.59
C MET A 11 -9.68 -5.38 -5.27
N SER A 12 -10.91 -5.64 -5.71
CA SER A 12 -11.59 -6.93 -5.50
C SER A 12 -10.92 -8.09 -6.25
N MET A 13 -10.16 -7.81 -7.32
CA MET A 13 -9.46 -8.83 -8.10
C MET A 13 -8.03 -9.11 -7.60
N CYS A 14 -7.46 -8.23 -6.80
CA CYS A 14 -6.05 -8.33 -6.41
C CYS A 14 -5.85 -9.21 -5.16
N GLY A 15 -4.68 -9.86 -5.05
CA GLY A 15 -4.40 -10.76 -3.93
C GLY A 15 -4.30 -10.07 -2.56
N LEU A 16 -3.85 -8.81 -2.56
CA LEU A 16 -3.67 -7.98 -1.37
C LEU A 16 -4.20 -6.55 -1.64
N PRO A 17 -5.52 -6.32 -1.57
CA PRO A 17 -6.06 -4.97 -1.62
C PRO A 17 -5.63 -4.19 -0.38
N CYS A 18 -5.22 -2.95 -0.59
CA CYS A 18 -4.82 -2.03 0.47
C CYS A 18 -5.26 -0.59 0.17
N CYS A 19 -5.37 0.23 1.20
CA CYS A 19 -5.79 1.62 1.09
C CYS A 19 -5.13 2.52 2.15
N PRO A 20 -5.12 3.85 1.96
CA PRO A 20 -4.73 4.80 3.00
C PRO A 20 -5.80 4.91 4.11
N SER A 21 -5.44 5.53 5.24
CA SER A 21 -6.37 5.71 6.38
C SER A 21 -7.51 6.71 6.12
N ASP A 22 -7.40 7.52 5.07
CA ASP A 22 -8.41 8.48 4.63
C ASP A 22 -9.16 8.06 3.37
N ALA A 23 -9.05 6.79 2.96
CA ALA A 23 -9.86 6.21 1.89
C ALA A 23 -11.36 6.18 2.24
N SER A 24 -12.24 6.04 1.23
CA SER A 24 -13.67 5.87 1.46
C SER A 24 -13.98 4.61 2.28
N PRO A 25 -15.03 4.61 3.11
CA PRO A 25 -15.39 3.47 3.97
C PRO A 25 -15.55 2.15 3.21
N GLU A 26 -16.09 2.21 1.98
CA GLU A 26 -16.26 1.08 1.08
C GLU A 26 -14.90 0.46 0.73
N ILE A 27 -13.91 1.29 0.44
CA ILE A 27 -12.54 0.86 0.12
C ILE A 27 -11.81 0.31 1.34
N GLN A 28 -12.00 0.94 2.51
CA GLN A 28 -11.49 0.41 3.77
C GLN A 28 -12.07 -0.98 4.07
N SER A 29 -13.36 -1.20 3.79
CA SER A 29 -14.05 -2.47 4.09
C SER A 29 -13.52 -3.66 3.28
N ILE A 30 -13.06 -3.44 2.05
CA ILE A 30 -12.51 -4.50 1.18
C ILE A 30 -10.99 -4.65 1.31
N SER A 31 -10.33 -3.70 1.98
CA SER A 31 -8.87 -3.70 2.11
C SER A 31 -8.41 -4.71 3.14
N LYS A 32 -7.49 -5.59 2.75
CA LYS A 32 -6.83 -6.52 3.68
C LYS A 32 -5.80 -5.82 4.56
N TYR A 33 -5.33 -4.66 4.12
CA TYR A 33 -4.41 -3.81 4.87
C TYR A 33 -4.79 -2.35 4.68
N ILE A 34 -4.94 -1.64 5.80
CA ILE A 34 -5.16 -0.20 5.82
C ILE A 34 -3.90 0.43 6.40
N SER A 35 -3.21 1.25 5.59
CA SER A 35 -2.05 2.00 6.06
C SER A 35 -2.49 3.01 7.12
N PRO A 36 -1.75 3.17 8.24
CA PRO A 36 -2.06 4.20 9.23
C PRO A 36 -1.88 5.62 8.66
N TYR A 37 -1.11 5.76 7.58
CA TYR A 37 -0.86 7.02 6.88
C TYR A 37 -1.95 7.35 5.85
N LYS A 38 -2.18 8.65 5.70
CA LYS A 38 -3.05 9.24 4.68
C LYS A 38 -2.45 9.18 3.27
N GLY A 39 -3.31 9.31 2.26
CA GLY A 39 -2.93 9.49 0.86
C GLY A 39 -1.92 10.62 0.69
N GLY A 40 -0.87 10.38 -0.10
CA GLY A 40 0.22 11.35 -0.32
C GLY A 40 1.13 11.62 0.89
N ARG A 41 0.88 11.01 2.06
CA ARG A 41 1.66 11.21 3.30
C ARG A 41 2.41 9.96 3.73
N GLY A 42 2.98 9.23 2.78
CA GLY A 42 3.78 8.04 3.05
C GLY A 42 3.04 6.70 3.04
N CYS A 43 1.73 6.65 2.72
CA CYS A 43 1.00 5.38 2.73
C CYS A 43 1.54 4.36 1.72
N VAL A 44 2.00 4.82 0.55
CA VAL A 44 2.62 3.94 -0.46
C VAL A 44 3.98 3.46 0.02
N ARG A 45 4.75 4.33 0.70
CA ARG A 45 6.06 3.99 1.26
C ARG A 45 5.94 2.87 2.30
N ASP A 46 4.92 2.96 3.14
CA ASP A 46 4.59 1.96 4.15
C ASP A 46 4.29 0.58 3.54
N VAL A 47 3.38 0.53 2.55
CA VAL A 47 3.07 -0.72 1.82
C VAL A 47 4.31 -1.25 1.09
N LEU A 48 5.08 -0.38 0.44
CA LEU A 48 6.29 -0.75 -0.30
C LEU A 48 7.35 -1.35 0.64
N GLU A 49 7.53 -0.78 1.83
CA GLU A 49 8.43 -1.30 2.85
C GLU A 49 8.04 -2.72 3.29
N HIS A 50 6.75 -2.94 3.58
CA HIS A 50 6.24 -4.29 3.90
C HIS A 50 6.50 -5.29 2.77
N VAL A 51 6.21 -4.93 1.51
CA VAL A 51 6.42 -5.81 0.36
C VAL A 51 7.90 -6.13 0.16
N LEU A 52 8.78 -5.12 0.19
CA LEU A 52 10.21 -5.33 -0.02
C LEU A 52 10.86 -6.10 1.14
N LYS A 53 10.44 -5.86 2.39
CA LYS A 53 10.89 -6.67 3.53
C LYS A 53 10.45 -8.12 3.41
N ALA A 54 9.18 -8.36 3.06
CA ALA A 54 8.66 -9.72 2.86
C ALA A 54 9.39 -10.48 1.74
N GLN A 55 9.87 -9.78 0.71
CA GLN A 55 10.68 -10.36 -0.37
C GLN A 55 12.18 -10.40 -0.07
N GLY A 56 12.63 -9.92 1.10
CA GLY A 56 14.05 -9.81 1.44
C GLY A 56 14.83 -8.88 0.49
N LYS A 57 14.19 -7.82 -0.02
CA LYS A 57 14.74 -6.84 -0.98
C LYS A 57 14.93 -5.44 -0.40
N TRP A 58 14.55 -5.19 0.85
CA TRP A 58 14.54 -3.86 1.45
C TRP A 58 15.91 -3.16 1.48
N ILE A 59 16.96 -3.88 1.89
CA ILE A 59 18.33 -3.36 2.03
C ILE A 59 19.28 -4.45 1.52
N LYS A 60 19.13 -4.86 0.27
CA LYS A 60 19.95 -5.93 -0.30
C LYS A 60 21.29 -5.46 -0.84
N ASP A 61 21.50 -4.14 -0.99
CA ASP A 61 22.66 -3.60 -1.67
C ASP A 61 23.09 -2.24 -1.08
N ASN A 62 24.40 -1.96 -1.07
CA ASN A 62 24.98 -0.67 -0.65
C ASN A 62 24.57 0.47 -1.59
N HIS A 63 24.05 0.15 -2.77
CA HIS A 63 23.43 1.11 -3.70
C HIS A 63 22.01 1.54 -3.30
N ALA A 64 21.41 0.98 -2.23
CA ALA A 64 20.08 1.38 -1.76
C ALA A 64 20.01 2.85 -1.32
N PHE A 65 21.15 3.48 -1.07
CA PHE A 65 21.30 4.89 -0.71
C PHE A 65 22.20 5.61 -1.73
N GLY A 66 21.84 5.54 -3.02
CA GLY A 66 22.50 6.30 -4.08
C GLY A 66 21.72 7.58 -4.39
N TRP A 67 22.35 8.73 -4.16
CA TRP A 67 22.10 9.95 -4.94
C TRP A 67 23.02 9.95 -6.16
#